data_AF-X1VLU9-F1
#
_entry.id   AF-X1VLU9-F1
#
_cell.length_a   1.000
_cell.length_b   1.000
_cell.length_c   1.000
_cell.angle_alpha   90.00
_cell.angle_beta   90.00
_cell.angle_gamma   90.00
#
_symmetry.space_group_name_H-M   'P 1'
#
loop_
_entity.id
_entity.type
_entity.pdbx_description
1 polymer ?
#
loop_
_entity_poly.entity_id
_entity_poly.type
_entity_poly.pdbx_seq_one_letter_code
_entity_poly.pdbx_strand_id
1 'polypeptide(L)'
;IEFSKPILYQEQDTIEKRTSQYILWFVLENTLRLLHPFMPFITEEVWQKLSHKGESIMVSPWPKYKEKCMNKDAENKIEKIMSIIKTIRNIKSDMNIPYSKEIDLYLNVSEKDKL
;
A
#
# COMPACT_ATOMS: atom_id res chain seq x y z
N ILE A 1 -0.87 3.00 0.31
CA ILE A 1 0.18 4.06 0.21
C ILE A 1 0.52 4.64 1.58
N GLU A 2 -0.44 4.91 2.46
CA GLU A 2 -0.16 5.51 3.79
C GLU A 2 0.91 4.79 4.61
N PHE A 3 0.84 3.45 4.73
CA PHE A 3 1.81 2.66 5.49
C PHE A 3 3.26 2.74 4.97
N SER A 4 3.48 3.09 3.70
CA SER A 4 4.84 3.21 3.15
C SER A 4 5.46 4.58 3.39
N LYS A 5 4.68 5.62 3.73
CA LYS A 5 5.19 7.00 3.92
C LYS A 5 6.33 7.10 4.94
N PRO A 6 6.26 6.48 6.13
CA PRO A 6 7.34 6.57 7.11
C PRO A 6 8.68 6.04 6.60
N ILE A 7 8.65 5.04 5.71
CA ILE A 7 9.84 4.45 5.09
C ILE A 7 10.33 5.34 3.93
N LEU A 8 9.42 5.86 3.11
CA LEU A 8 9.78 6.69 1.96
C LEU A 8 10.38 8.05 2.33
N TYR A 9 9.95 8.63 3.45
CA TYR A 9 10.40 9.95 3.92
C TYR A 9 11.64 9.89 4.82
N GLN A 10 12.24 8.72 5.00
CA GLN A 10 13.56 8.63 5.63
C GLN A 10 14.59 9.36 4.76
N GLU A 11 15.51 10.09 5.39
CA GLU A 11 16.55 10.85 4.68
C GLU A 11 17.57 9.90 4.05
N GLN A 12 17.98 8.88 4.79
CA GLN A 12 18.92 7.87 4.33
C GLN A 12 18.35 7.00 3.20
N ASP A 13 19.22 6.63 2.27
CA ASP A 13 18.89 5.68 1.21
C ASP A 13 19.18 4.25 1.70
N THR A 14 18.16 3.61 2.28
CA THR A 14 18.26 2.25 2.81
C THR A 14 17.74 1.20 1.84
N ILE A 15 18.08 -0.06 2.12
CA ILE A 15 17.54 -1.21 1.40
C ILE A 15 16.01 -1.23 1.52
N GLU A 16 15.47 -0.98 2.71
CA GLU A 16 14.03 -0.95 2.98
C GLU A 16 13.31 0.10 2.13
N LYS A 17 13.91 1.30 2.00
CA LYS A 17 13.37 2.37 1.17
C LYS A 17 13.32 1.98 -0.30
N ARG A 18 14.42 1.43 -0.83
CA ARG A 18 14.49 0.95 -2.23
C ARG A 18 13.52 -0.21 -2.48
N THR A 19 13.41 -1.14 -1.54
CA THR A 19 12.44 -2.25 -1.61
C THR A 19 11.00 -1.73 -1.64
N SER A 20 10.67 -0.76 -0.78
CA SER A 20 9.35 -0.12 -0.75
C SER A 20 9.01 0.58 -2.08
N GLN A 21 9.95 1.35 -2.62
CA GLN A 21 9.81 1.99 -3.93
C GLN A 21 9.61 0.99 -5.07
N TYR A 22 10.38 -0.10 -5.07
CA TYR A 22 10.25 -1.17 -6.06
C TYR A 22 8.88 -1.84 -5.99
N ILE A 23 8.39 -2.15 -4.79
CA ILE A 23 7.06 -2.75 -4.60
C ILE A 23 5.96 -1.79 -5.09
N LEU A 24 6.06 -0.50 -4.76
CA LEU A 24 5.10 0.51 -5.22
C LEU A 24 5.08 0.64 -6.74
N TRP A 25 6.26 0.71 -7.36
CA TRP A 25 6.40 0.71 -8.81
C TRP A 25 5.78 -0.56 -9.44
N PHE A 26 6.11 -1.73 -8.91
CA PHE A 26 5.62 -3.01 -9.40
C PHE A 26 4.10 -3.10 -9.34
N VAL A 27 3.49 -2.72 -8.21
CA VAL A 27 2.03 -2.75 -8.04
C VAL A 27 1.36 -1.72 -8.95
N LEU A 28 1.90 -0.50 -9.06
CA LEU A 28 1.35 0.54 -9.92
C LEU A 28 1.39 0.13 -11.39
N GLU A 29 2.52 -0.37 -11.88
CA GLU A 29 2.70 -0.82 -13.27
C GLU A 29 1.69 -1.92 -13.65
N ASN A 30 1.51 -2.92 -12.79
CA ASN A 30 0.54 -3.99 -13.04
C ASN A 30 -0.90 -3.46 -12.96
N THR A 31 -1.20 -2.56 -12.03
CA THR A 31 -2.53 -1.94 -11.92
C THR A 31 -2.89 -1.14 -13.16
N LEU A 32 -1.94 -0.35 -13.70
CA LEU A 32 -2.15 0.40 -14.95
C LEU A 32 -2.45 -0.54 -16.12
N ARG A 33 -1.76 -1.67 -16.23
CA ARG A 33 -2.02 -2.67 -17.28
C ARG A 33 -3.39 -3.32 -17.16
N LEU A 34 -3.82 -3.63 -15.93
CA LEU A 34 -5.17 -4.13 -15.68
C LEU A 34 -6.25 -3.09 -16.01
N LEU A 35 -5.95 -1.82 -15.81
CA LEU A 35 -6.88 -0.70 -16.00
C LEU A 35 -6.92 -0.16 -17.44
N HIS A 36 -5.89 -0.45 -18.24
CA HIS A 36 -5.74 0.06 -19.60
C HIS A 36 -6.93 -0.20 -20.54
N PRO A 37 -7.57 -1.39 -20.53
CA PRO A 37 -8.75 -1.63 -21.36
C PRO A 37 -9.93 -0.69 -21.08
N PHE A 38 -9.97 -0.07 -19.90
CA PHE A 38 -11.04 0.85 -19.49
C PHE A 38 -10.65 2.33 -19.64
N MET A 39 -9.37 2.66 -19.44
CA MET A 39 -8.87 4.04 -19.47
C MET A 39 -7.57 4.16 -20.28
N PRO A 40 -7.61 3.95 -21.61
CA PRO A 40 -6.41 3.76 -22.41
C PRO A 40 -5.46 4.96 -22.42
N PHE A 41 -5.99 6.17 -22.55
CA PHE A 41 -5.17 7.39 -22.66
C PHE A 41 -4.47 7.76 -21.36
N ILE A 42 -5.20 7.73 -20.23
CA ILE A 42 -4.65 8.09 -18.92
C ILE A 42 -3.62 7.06 -18.48
N THR A 43 -3.94 5.77 -18.64
CA THR A 43 -3.02 4.70 -18.23
C THR A 43 -1.76 4.68 -19.08
N GLU A 44 -1.84 4.96 -20.39
CA GLU A 44 -0.67 5.14 -21.26
C GLU A 44 0.19 6.31 -20.79
N GLU A 45 -0.41 7.50 -20.59
CA GLU A 45 0.35 8.70 -20.18
C GLU A 45 1.08 8.49 -18.85
N VAL A 46 0.42 7.87 -17.86
CA VAL A 46 1.04 7.58 -16.57
C VAL A 46 2.11 6.50 -16.71
N TRP A 47 1.83 5.43 -17.46
CA TRP A 47 2.78 4.33 -17.65
C TRP A 47 4.07 4.81 -18.31
N GLN A 48 3.98 5.68 -19.32
CA GLN A 48 5.15 6.27 -20.00
C GLN A 48 6.08 7.08 -19.09
N LYS A 49 5.57 7.60 -17.97
CA LYS A 49 6.36 8.33 -16.97
C LYS A 49 7.05 7.42 -15.95
N LEU A 50 6.68 6.14 -15.90
CA LEU A 50 7.31 5.16 -15.02
C LEU A 50 8.56 4.58 -15.70
N SER A 51 9.49 4.05 -14.90
CA SER A 51 10.57 3.24 -15.46
C SER A 51 9.98 1.94 -16.00
N HIS A 52 9.91 1.76 -17.31
CA HIS A 52 9.31 0.58 -17.93
C HIS A 52 10.17 0.06 -19.09
N LYS A 53 9.72 -1.04 -19.70
CA LYS A 53 10.30 -1.60 -20.92
C LYS A 53 9.19 -1.78 -21.94
N GLY A 54 9.37 -1.21 -23.13
CA GLY A 54 8.43 -1.31 -24.24
C GLY A 54 8.03 0.07 -24.77
N GLU A 55 7.30 0.07 -25.87
CA GLU A 55 6.88 1.31 -26.54
C GLU A 55 5.52 1.80 -26.07
N SER A 56 4.61 0.89 -25.71
CA SER A 56 3.26 1.21 -25.25
C SER A 56 2.72 0.16 -24.28
N ILE A 57 1.88 0.60 -23.35
CA ILE A 57 1.17 -0.29 -22.43
C ILE A 57 0.19 -1.21 -23.18
N MET A 58 -0.30 -0.79 -24.35
CA MET A 58 -1.25 -1.55 -25.20
C MET A 58 -0.65 -2.86 -25.72
N VAL A 59 0.65 -2.88 -26.02
CA VAL A 59 1.38 -4.07 -26.51
C VAL A 59 2.17 -4.79 -25.41
N SER A 60 2.10 -4.27 -24.17
CA SER A 60 2.75 -4.90 -23.04
C SER A 60 2.04 -6.22 -22.70
N PRO A 61 2.75 -7.23 -22.15
CA PRO A 61 2.13 -8.49 -21.75
C PRO A 61 0.95 -8.26 -20.79
N TRP A 62 0.10 -9.24 -20.56
CA TRP A 62 -0.88 -9.15 -19.46
C TRP A 62 -0.23 -9.54 -18.11
N PRO A 63 -0.57 -8.90 -16.98
CA PRO A 63 -0.13 -9.33 -15.66
C PRO A 63 -0.51 -10.78 -15.38
N LYS A 64 0.44 -11.58 -14.87
CA LYS A 64 0.21 -12.98 -14.52
C LYS A 64 0.20 -13.17 -13.02
N TYR A 65 -0.74 -13.98 -12.54
CA TYR A 65 -0.79 -14.38 -11.14
C TYR A 65 0.49 -15.09 -10.73
N LYS A 66 0.98 -14.79 -9.52
CA LYS A 66 2.19 -15.39 -8.92
C LYS A 66 1.85 -15.85 -7.52
N GLU A 67 1.74 -17.17 -7.34
CA GLU A 67 1.43 -17.78 -6.05
C GLU A 67 2.44 -17.40 -4.95
N LYS A 68 3.72 -17.24 -5.31
CA LYS A 68 4.78 -16.80 -4.39
C LYS A 68 4.56 -15.41 -3.77
N CYS A 69 3.68 -14.60 -4.35
CA CYS A 69 3.34 -13.28 -3.83
C CYS A 69 2.17 -13.34 -2.82
N MET A 70 1.53 -14.50 -2.64
CA MET A 70 0.46 -14.69 -1.66
C MET A 70 1.06 -14.94 -0.28
N ASN A 71 0.65 -14.14 0.71
CA ASN A 71 1.09 -14.29 2.10
C ASN A 71 -0.07 -13.97 3.04
N LYS A 72 -0.81 -15.02 3.43
CA LYS A 72 -1.99 -14.90 4.30
C LYS A 72 -1.65 -14.37 5.70
N ASP A 73 -0.47 -14.71 6.23
CA ASP A 73 -0.06 -14.22 7.54
C ASP A 73 0.18 -12.71 7.52
N ALA A 74 0.79 -12.19 6.44
CA ALA A 74 0.98 -10.76 6.25
C ALA A 74 -0.37 -10.03 6.05
N GLU A 75 -1.29 -10.60 5.28
CA GLU A 75 -2.66 -10.09 5.11
C GLU A 75 -3.37 -9.97 6.46
N ASN A 76 -3.40 -11.05 7.24
CA ASN A 76 -4.01 -11.08 8.57
C ASN A 76 -3.41 -10.04 9.52
N LYS A 77 -2.08 -9.86 9.50
CA LYS A 77 -1.40 -8.85 10.32
C LYS A 77 -1.81 -7.43 9.93
N ILE A 78 -1.89 -7.12 8.64
CA ILE A 78 -2.33 -5.81 8.16
C ILE A 78 -3.81 -5.56 8.49
N GLU A 79 -4.68 -6.55 8.37
CA GLU A 79 -6.09 -6.44 8.75
C GLU A 79 -6.27 -6.09 10.23
N LYS A 80 -5.50 -6.73 11.12
CA LYS A 80 -5.49 -6.39 12.56
C LYS A 80 -5.05 -4.94 12.80
N ILE A 81 -4.02 -4.46 12.11
CA ILE A 81 -3.58 -3.05 12.22
C ILE A 81 -4.67 -2.09 11.72
N MET A 82 -5.30 -2.40 10.59
CA MET A 82 -6.40 -1.59 10.05
C MET A 82 -7.61 -1.53 10.98
N SER A 83 -7.94 -2.64 11.66
CA SER A 83 -9.05 -2.68 12.61
C SER A 83 -8.76 -1.78 13.83
N ILE A 84 -7.54 -1.81 14.36
CA ILE A 84 -7.11 -0.93 15.46
C ILE A 84 -7.21 0.55 15.04
N ILE A 85 -6.68 0.91 13.87
CA ILE A 85 -6.74 2.29 13.35
C ILE A 85 -8.19 2.75 13.20
N LYS A 86 -9.07 1.87 12.69
CA LYS A 86 -10.49 2.18 12.53
C LYS A 86 -11.17 2.42 13.89
N THR A 87 -10.88 1.60 14.90
CA THR A 87 -11.39 1.77 16.26
C THR A 87 -10.94 3.10 16.85
N ILE A 88 -9.66 3.44 16.74
CA ILE A 88 -9.12 4.72 17.22
C ILE A 88 -9.82 5.90 16.51
N ARG A 89 -10.00 5.82 15.19
CA ARG A 89 -10.66 6.86 14.40
C ARG A 89 -12.11 7.07 14.82
N ASN A 90 -12.83 5.97 15.09
CA ASN A 90 -14.21 6.03 15.56
C ASN A 90 -14.29 6.68 16.95
N ILE A 91 -13.45 6.27 17.90
CA ILE A 91 -13.42 6.86 19.26
C ILE A 91 -13.13 8.37 19.20
N LYS A 92 -12.16 8.79 18.39
CA LYS A 92 -11.88 10.23 18.19
C LYS A 92 -13.09 10.96 17.62
N SER A 93 -13.80 10.37 16.67
CA SER A 93 -15.01 10.94 16.09
C SER A 93 -16.13 11.06 17.14
N ASP A 94 -16.38 10.01 17.92
CA ASP A 94 -17.44 9.97 18.93
C ASP A 94 -17.20 10.97 20.07
N MET A 95 -15.93 11.17 20.44
CA MET A 95 -15.51 12.15 21.45
C MET A 95 -15.26 13.55 20.87
N ASN A 96 -15.50 13.76 19.57
CA ASN A 96 -15.25 15.01 18.85
C ASN A 96 -13.81 15.56 19.03
N ILE A 97 -12.84 14.65 19.07
CA ILE A 97 -11.40 14.95 19.20
C ILE A 97 -10.81 15.12 17.79
N PRO A 98 -10.11 16.24 17.50
CA PRO A 98 -9.41 16.42 16.23
C PRO A 98 -8.39 15.30 15.96
N TYR A 99 -8.33 14.79 14.72
CA TYR A 99 -7.42 13.70 14.36
C TYR A 99 -5.93 14.05 14.54
N SER A 100 -5.59 15.33 14.42
CA SER A 100 -4.24 15.87 14.63
C SER A 100 -3.79 15.88 16.09
N LYS A 101 -4.72 15.78 17.05
CA LYS A 101 -4.37 15.77 18.47
C LYS A 101 -3.90 14.38 18.88
N GLU A 102 -2.74 14.31 19.51
CA GLU A 102 -2.21 13.08 20.10
C GLU A 102 -3.07 12.63 21.29
N ILE A 103 -3.20 11.31 21.45
CA ILE A 103 -3.96 10.69 22.54
C ILE A 103 -3.15 9.51 23.10
N ASP A 104 -3.23 9.31 24.41
CA ASP A 104 -2.68 8.12 25.05
C ASP A 104 -3.60 6.93 24.80
N LEU A 105 -3.02 5.83 24.35
CA LEU A 105 -3.74 4.60 24.01
C LEU A 105 -3.22 3.44 24.85
N TYR A 106 -4.15 2.75 25.50
CA TYR A 106 -3.89 1.51 26.22
C TYR A 106 -4.50 0.34 25.45
N LEU A 107 -3.64 -0.57 24.96
CA LEU A 107 -4.06 -1.77 24.26
C LEU A 107 -3.99 -2.97 25.22
N ASN A 108 -5.13 -3.60 25.48
CA ASN A 108 -5.17 -4.89 26.15
C ASN A 108 -5.26 -6.00 25.10
N VAL A 109 -4.18 -6.77 24.96
CA VAL A 109 -4.09 -7.86 23.99
C VAL A 109 -4.38 -9.18 24.72
N SER A 110 -5.47 -9.83 24.36
CA SER A 110 -5.77 -11.18 24.86
C SER A 110 -4.76 -12.19 24.29
N GLU A 111 -4.41 -13.24 25.05
CA GLU A 111 -3.34 -14.19 24.66
C GLU A 111 -3.53 -14.88 23.30
N LYS A 112 -4.76 -14.90 22.78
CA LYS A 112 -5.09 -15.46 21.45
C LYS A 112 -4.71 -14.53 20.29
N ASP A 113 -4.29 -13.29 20.55
CA ASP A 113 -4.07 -12.24 19.55
C ASP A 113 -2.65 -11.65 19.50
N LYS A 114 -1.67 -12.32 20.12
CA LYS A 114 -0.25 -11.92 20.02
C LYS A 114 0.23 -11.97 18.55
N LEU A 115 0.92 -10.90 18.12
CA LEU A 115 1.42 -10.63 16.75
C LEU A 115 2.60 -11.51 16.33
#